data_AF-A0A318VEB0-F1
#
_entry.id   AF-A0A318VEB0-F1
#
_cell.length_a   1.000
_cell.length_b   1.000
_cell.length_c   1.000
_cell.angle_alpha   90.00
_cell.angle_beta   90.00
_cell.angle_gamma   90.00
#
_symmetry.space_group_name_H-M   'P 1'
#
loop_
_entity.id
_entity.type
_entity.pdbx_description
1 polymer ?
#
loop_
_entity_poly.entity_id
_entity_poly.type
_entity_poly.pdbx_seq_one_letter_code
_entity_poly.pdbx_strand_id
1 'polypeptide(L)'
;MKESYLEIVELDNGDIVLRPAAEDGEETVPLATLKISDDTRSYLKDRYFELAKHMFHAGIDFVYSDEAGFDEGADYLDDEEFRPKILH
;
A
#
# COMPACT_ATOMS: atom_id res chain seq x y z
N MET A 1 -21.10 -6.04 3.78
CA MET A 1 -19.74 -6.60 3.92
C MET A 1 -19.41 -6.53 5.40
N LYS A 2 -18.93 -7.61 6.03
CA LYS A 2 -18.34 -7.49 7.38
C LYS A 2 -17.26 -6.41 7.22
N GLU A 3 -17.27 -5.35 8.02
CA GLU A 3 -16.20 -4.34 7.97
C GLU A 3 -14.91 -5.06 8.37
N SER A 4 -14.18 -5.56 7.37
CA SER A 4 -12.86 -6.12 7.58
C SER A 4 -11.95 -4.94 7.85
N TYR A 5 -11.62 -4.72 9.12
CA TYR A 5 -10.58 -3.77 9.50
C TYR A 5 -9.28 -4.16 8.79
N LEU A 6 -8.50 -3.17 8.37
CA LEU A 6 -7.17 -3.39 7.81
C LEU A 6 -6.13 -3.07 8.88
N GLU A 7 -5.05 -3.84 8.89
CA GLU A 7 -3.90 -3.60 9.75
C GLU A 7 -2.62 -3.45 8.93
N ILE A 8 -1.72 -2.63 9.46
CA ILE A 8 -0.38 -2.40 8.91
C ILE A 8 0.60 -3.10 9.84
N VAL A 9 1.33 -4.08 9.31
CA VAL A 9 2.20 -4.97 10.09
C VAL A 9 3.61 -4.95 9.49
N GLU A 10 4.62 -4.84 10.35
CA GLU A 10 6.00 -5.11 9.97
C GLU A 10 6.28 -6.60 10.19
N LEU A 11 6.74 -7.28 9.14
CA LEU A 11 7.13 -8.67 9.20
C LEU A 11 8.57 -8.81 9.71
N ASP A 12 8.95 -10.00 10.16
CA ASP A 12 10.31 -10.28 10.67
C ASP A 12 11.44 -10.00 9.66
N ASN A 13 11.12 -9.97 8.37
CA ASN A 13 12.06 -9.62 7.31
C ASN A 13 12.17 -8.10 7.05
N GLY A 14 11.45 -7.28 7.81
CA GLY A 14 11.41 -5.81 7.71
C GLY A 14 10.54 -5.28 6.56
N ASP A 15 9.80 -6.15 5.85
CA ASP A 15 8.76 -5.71 4.92
C ASP A 15 7.54 -5.21 5.71
N ILE A 16 6.88 -4.17 5.19
CA ILE A 16 5.67 -3.63 5.81
C ILE A 16 4.48 -3.99 4.92
N VAL A 17 3.47 -4.64 5.50
CA VAL A 17 2.31 -5.15 4.76
C VAL A 17 1.02 -4.52 5.23
N LEU A 18 0.09 -4.33 4.29
CA LEU A 18 -1.32 -4.05 4.57
C LEU A 18 -2.08 -5.36 4.41
N ARG A 19 -2.84 -5.77 5.43
CA ARG A 19 -3.61 -7.02 5.40
C ARG A 19 -4.94 -6.90 6.17
N PRO A 20 -5.92 -7.77 5.93
CA PRO A 20 -7.12 -7.83 6.77
C PRO A 20 -6.73 -8.12 8.22
N ALA A 21 -7.42 -7.49 9.17
CA ALA A 21 -7.27 -7.84 10.57
C ALA A 21 -7.72 -9.28 10.79
N ALA A 22 -6.90 -10.04 11.51
CA ALA A 22 -7.22 -11.39 11.91
C ALA A 22 -7.81 -11.42 13.32
N GLU A 23 -8.81 -12.27 13.53
CA GLU A 23 -9.20 -12.67 14.88
C GLU A 23 -8.26 -13.83 15.30
N ASP A 24 -7.83 -13.85 16.56
CA ASP A 24 -7.04 -14.95 17.16
C ASP A 24 -5.65 -15.26 16.56
N GLY A 25 -4.93 -14.24 16.09
CA GLY A 25 -3.52 -14.37 15.72
C GLY A 25 -3.28 -15.16 14.43
N GLU A 26 -4.33 -15.41 13.64
CA GLU A 26 -4.19 -15.98 12.31
C GLU A 26 -3.44 -15.00 11.38
N GLU A 27 -2.53 -15.50 10.55
CA GLU A 27 -1.93 -14.67 9.51
C GLU A 27 -2.83 -14.61 8.30
N THR A 28 -3.28 -13.41 7.94
CA THR A 28 -4.01 -13.19 6.69
C THR A 28 -3.05 -12.87 5.55
N VAL A 29 -3.47 -13.19 4.32
CA VAL A 29 -2.72 -12.87 3.11
C VAL A 29 -2.55 -11.35 2.96
N PRO A 30 -1.33 -10.83 2.78
CA PRO A 30 -1.08 -9.42 2.48
C PRO A 30 -1.81 -8.96 1.21
N LEU A 31 -2.47 -7.80 1.30
CA LEU A 31 -3.08 -7.10 0.16
C LEU A 31 -2.04 -6.25 -0.58
N ALA A 32 -1.07 -5.72 0.16
CA ALA A 32 0.03 -4.93 -0.39
C ALA A 32 1.28 -5.09 0.46
N THR A 33 2.45 -5.00 -0.17
CA THR A 33 3.77 -5.06 0.48
C THR A 33 4.57 -3.83 0.09
N LEU A 34 5.00 -3.06 1.10
CA LEU A 34 5.92 -1.95 0.96
C LEU A 34 7.32 -2.39 1.40
N LYS A 35 8.27 -2.30 0.46
CA LYS A 35 9.69 -2.54 0.70
C LYS A 35 10.42 -1.21 0.78
N ILE A 36 11.05 -0.93 1.92
CA ILE A 36 11.88 0.26 2.11
C ILE A 36 13.34 -0.20 2.11
N SER A 37 14.19 0.47 1.33
CA SER A 37 15.60 0.12 1.24
C SER A 37 16.31 0.31 2.59
N ASP A 38 17.37 -0.47 2.82
CA ASP A 38 18.18 -0.36 4.05
C ASP A 38 18.74 1.04 4.26
N ASP A 39 19.18 1.69 3.19
CA ASP A 39 19.66 3.08 3.23
C ASP A 39 18.59 4.04 3.74
N THR A 40 17.36 3.89 3.26
CA THR A 40 16.22 4.72 3.67
C THR A 40 15.81 4.41 5.11
N ARG A 41 15.78 3.12 5.51
CA ARG A 41 15.52 2.71 6.89
C ARG A 41 16.56 3.29 7.85
N SER A 42 17.83 3.18 7.52
CA SER A 42 18.95 3.75 8.30
C SER A 42 18.82 5.28 8.44
N TYR A 43 18.48 5.97 7.35
CA TYR A 43 18.27 7.41 7.34
C TYR A 43 17.06 7.84 8.19
N LEU A 44 15.94 7.12 8.10
CA LEU A 44 14.70 7.44 8.81
C LEU A 44 14.68 6.92 10.26
N LYS A 45 15.52 5.95 10.61
CA LYS A 45 15.60 5.28 11.92
C LYS A 45 14.29 4.63 12.30
N ASP A 46 13.59 5.07 13.34
CA ASP A 46 12.27 4.51 13.71
C ASP A 46 11.13 5.12 12.87
N ARG A 47 11.42 6.11 12.02
CA ARG A 47 10.40 6.86 11.25
C ARG A 47 9.99 6.20 9.93
N TYR A 48 10.65 5.13 9.48
CA TYR A 48 10.25 4.42 8.26
C TYR A 48 8.88 3.75 8.43
N PHE A 49 8.56 3.27 9.63
CA PHE A 49 7.27 2.68 9.91
C PHE A 49 6.16 3.75 9.88
N GLU A 50 6.43 4.95 10.42
CA GLU A 50 5.51 6.09 10.31
C GLU A 50 5.33 6.58 8.87
N LEU A 51 6.39 6.56 8.05
CA LEU A 51 6.29 6.82 6.62
C LEU A 51 5.36 5.81 5.95
N ALA A 52 5.53 4.51 6.21
CA ALA A 52 4.69 3.47 5.64
C ALA A 52 3.21 3.64 6.02
N LYS A 53 2.92 3.96 7.29
CA LYS A 53 1.55 4.28 7.73
C LYS A 53 0.94 5.42 6.93
N HIS A 54 1.67 6.52 6.78
CA HIS A 54 1.18 7.66 6.00
C HIS A 54 0.99 7.32 4.52
N MET A 55 1.86 6.50 3.92
CA MET A 55 1.71 6.07 2.53
C MET A 55 0.44 5.26 2.31
N PHE A 56 0.16 4.29 3.20
CA PHE A 56 -1.06 3.50 3.10
C PHE A 56 -2.32 4.33 3.36
N HIS A 57 -2.34 5.16 4.41
CA HIS A 57 -3.49 6.02 4.69
C HIS A 57 -3.74 7.00 3.55
N ALA A 58 -2.72 7.71 3.08
CA ALA A 58 -2.87 8.67 1.99
C ALA A 58 -3.34 8.01 0.69
N GLY A 59 -2.84 6.80 0.38
CA GLY A 59 -3.28 6.05 -0.80
C GLY A 59 -4.74 5.60 -0.70
N ILE A 60 -5.16 5.11 0.47
CA ILE A 60 -6.55 4.72 0.75
C ILE A 60 -7.46 5.96 0.66
N ASP A 61 -7.13 7.02 1.39
CA ASP A 61 -7.90 8.27 1.41
C ASP A 61 -8.04 8.86 -0.01
N PHE A 62 -6.96 8.83 -0.80
CA PHE A 62 -6.99 9.29 -2.18
C PHE A 62 -7.97 8.47 -3.03
N VAL A 63 -7.91 7.14 -2.99
CA VAL A 63 -8.80 6.26 -3.79
C VAL A 63 -10.28 6.41 -3.40
N TYR A 64 -10.56 6.70 -2.13
CA TYR A 64 -11.92 6.96 -1.65
C TYR A 64 -12.37 8.42 -1.81
N SER A 65 -11.48 9.33 -2.19
CA SER A 65 -11.85 10.72 -2.46
C SER A 65 -12.56 10.85 -3.81
N ASP A 66 -13.43 11.85 -3.93
CA ASP A 66 -14.11 12.18 -5.19
C ASP A 66 -13.11 12.62 -6.30
N GLU A 67 -11.85 12.89 -5.94
CA GLU A 67 -10.76 13.23 -6.87
C GLU A 67 -10.15 12.01 -7.56
N ALA A 68 -10.34 10.80 -7.02
CA ALA A 68 -9.98 9.56 -7.69
C ALA A 68 -10.94 9.18 -8.82
N GLY A 69 -11.92 10.04 -9.11
CA GLY A 69 -12.80 9.98 -10.28
C GLY A 69 -11.97 9.81 -11.55
N PHE A 70 -11.82 8.55 -11.94
CA PHE A 70 -11.53 8.00 -13.26
C PHE A 70 -11.09 9.07 -14.27
N ASP A 71 -9.81 9.04 -14.65
CA ASP A 71 -9.42 9.49 -15.98
C ASP A 71 -10.16 8.61 -17.00
N GLU A 72 -11.40 9.00 -17.33
CA GLU A 72 -12.29 8.41 -18.32
C GLU A 72 -11.67 8.41 -19.75
N GLY A 73 -10.41 8.84 -19.89
CA GLY A 73 -9.62 8.84 -21.13
C GLY A 73 -8.66 7.66 -21.30
N ALA A 74 -8.48 6.77 -20.31
CA ALA A 74 -7.51 5.66 -20.40
C ALA A 74 -8.03 4.41 -21.14
N ASP A 75 -9.23 4.44 -21.73
CA ASP A 75 -9.85 3.33 -22.46
C ASP A 75 -9.37 3.17 -23.92
N TYR A 76 -8.26 3.80 -24.29
CA TYR A 76 -7.69 3.68 -25.64
C TYR A 76 -6.20 3.38 -25.62
N LEU A 77 -5.77 2.22 -25.14
CA LEU A 77 -4.59 1.51 -25.67
C LEU A 77 -4.66 0.03 -25.25
N ASP A 78 -5.46 -0.74 -25.99
CA ASP A 78 -5.24 -2.17 -26.21
C ASP A 78 -3.82 -2.32 -26.82
N ASP A 79 -2.99 -3.22 -26.30
CA ASP A 79 -1.59 -3.57 -26.68
C ASP A 79 -0.37 -2.94 -25.94
N GLU A 80 -0.49 -2.33 -24.74
CA GLU A 80 0.67 -1.92 -23.89
C GLU A 80 0.75 -2.65 -22.53
N GLU A 81 0.34 -3.91 -22.48
CA GLU A 81 0.46 -4.75 -21.27
C GLU A 81 1.94 -4.84 -20.82
N PHE A 82 2.25 -4.44 -19.58
CA PHE A 82 3.56 -4.48 -18.88
C PHE A 82 4.49 -3.26 -18.90
N ARG A 83 4.08 -2.06 -19.31
CA ARG A 83 4.88 -0.88 -18.94
C ARG A 83 4.61 -0.49 -17.48
N PRO A 84 5.65 -0.22 -16.67
CA PRO A 84 5.44 0.30 -15.33
C PRO A 84 4.67 1.62 -15.44
N LYS A 85 3.58 1.76 -14.69
CA LYS A 85 2.92 3.06 -14.54
C LYS A 85 3.90 3.98 -13.79
N ILE A 86 4.40 5.01 -14.46
CA ILE A 86 5.30 6.00 -13.88
C ILE A 86 4.48 7.27 -13.64
N LEU A 87 4.46 7.74 -12.39
CA LEU A 87 3.92 9.04 -12.02
C LEU A 87 5.10 10.02 -11.82
N HIS A 88 5.02 11.22 -12.40
CA HIS A 88 6.05 12.27 -12.31
C HIS A 88 5.61 13.40 -11.38
#